data_AF-A0A1G0KZE0-F1
#
_entry.id   AF-A0A1G0KZE0-F1
#
_cell.length_a   1.000
_cell.length_b   1.000
_cell.length_c   1.000
_cell.angle_alpha   90.00
_cell.angle_beta   90.00
_cell.angle_gamma   90.00
#
_symmetry.space_group_name_H-M   'P 1'
#
loop_
_entity.id
_entity.type
_entity.pdbx_description
1 polymer ?
#
loop_
_entity_poly.entity_id
_entity_poly.type
_entity_poly.pdbx_seq_one_letter_code
_entity_poly.pdbx_strand_id
1 'polypeptide(L)'
;MDALPPELRRRIVAKRDRYERAVRRMVAEGMRRRAFMKGDSALVTRAILGALNWTAKWYRPGGKLPPADVADAFATYLVRGLKQ
;
A
#
# COMPACT_ATOMS: atom_id res chain seq x y z
N MET A 1 10.71 -15.13 8.34
CA MET A 1 9.88 -14.64 9.47
C MET A 1 9.98 -15.56 10.69
N ASP A 2 10.71 -16.67 10.56
CA ASP A 2 10.89 -17.69 11.60
C ASP A 2 12.01 -17.35 12.59
N ALA A 3 12.76 -16.28 12.34
CA ALA A 3 13.83 -15.79 13.20
C ALA A 3 13.35 -14.89 14.36
N LEU A 4 12.04 -14.60 14.45
CA LEU A 4 11.49 -13.73 15.50
C LEU A 4 10.77 -14.57 16.58
N PRO A 5 10.92 -14.22 17.87
CA PRO A 5 10.15 -14.84 18.95
C PRO A 5 8.64 -14.84 18.63
N PRO A 6 7.90 -15.92 18.94
CA PRO A 6 6.49 -16.05 18.54
C PRO A 6 5.61 -14.87 18.95
N GLU A 7 5.85 -14.28 20.12
CA GLU A 7 5.08 -13.12 20.59
C GLU A 7 5.35 -11.86 19.75
N LEU A 8 6.62 -11.59 19.43
CA LEU A 8 7.00 -10.45 18.59
C LEU A 8 6.45 -10.62 17.17
N ARG A 9 6.51 -11.84 16.62
CA ARG A 9 5.90 -12.17 15.33
C ARG A 9 4.39 -11.91 15.33
N ARG A 10 3.66 -12.36 16.35
CA ARG A 10 2.22 -12.08 16.50
C ARG A 10 1.92 -10.59 16.53
N ARG A 11 2.69 -9.80 17.29
CA ARG A 11 2.53 -8.34 17.36
C ARG A 11 2.75 -7.66 16.01
N ILE A 12 3.80 -8.05 15.27
CA ILE A 12 4.11 -7.48 13.95
C ILE A 12 3.02 -7.83 12.92
N VAL A 13 2.58 -9.09 12.88
CA VAL A 13 1.51 -9.54 11.99
C VAL A 13 0.21 -8.79 12.30
N ALA A 14 -0.16 -8.65 13.58
CA ALA A 14 -1.36 -7.91 13.97
C ALA A 14 -1.30 -6.44 13.52
N LYS A 15 -0.14 -5.77 13.63
CA LYS A 15 0.06 -4.41 13.12
C LYS A 15 -0.07 -4.33 11.60
N ARG A 16 0.57 -5.24 10.87
CA ARG A 16 0.46 -5.34 9.41
C ARG A 16 -0.99 -5.51 8.97
N ASP A 17 -1.70 -6.44 9.59
CA ASP A 17 -3.07 -6.75 9.20
C ASP A 17 -4.03 -5.58 9.54
N ARG A 18 -3.78 -4.86 10.65
CA ARG A 18 -4.54 -3.64 10.97
C ARG A 18 -4.32 -2.56 9.91
N TYR A 19 -3.09 -2.36 9.46
CA TYR A 19 -2.75 -1.40 8.42
C TYR A 19 -3.39 -1.78 7.08
N GLU A 20 -3.26 -3.03 6.65
CA GLU A 20 -3.89 -3.53 5.41
C GLU A 20 -5.41 -3.35 5.44
N ARG A 21 -6.07 -3.70 6.55
CA ARG A 21 -7.52 -3.50 6.71
C ARG A 21 -7.93 -2.04 6.59
N ALA A 22 -7.13 -1.11 7.11
CA ALA A 22 -7.42 0.32 7.01
C ALA A 22 -7.37 0.79 5.55
N VAL A 23 -6.32 0.41 4.80
CA VAL A 23 -6.19 0.76 3.38
C VAL A 23 -7.32 0.13 2.56
N ARG A 24 -7.64 -1.14 2.80
CA ARG A 24 -8.73 -1.83 2.10
C ARG A 24 -10.08 -1.15 2.29
N ARG A 25 -10.37 -0.66 3.50
CA ARG A 25 -11.60 0.11 3.76
C ARG A 25 -11.67 1.39 2.96
N MET A 26 -10.55 2.11 2.82
CA MET A 26 -10.49 3.34 2.00
C MET A 26 -10.75 3.05 0.52
N VAL A 27 -10.13 1.99 -0.01
CA VAL A 27 -10.36 1.56 -1.41
C VAL A 27 -11.82 1.16 -1.62
N ALA A 28 -12.38 0.34 -0.74
CA ALA A 28 -13.77 -0.09 -0.83
C ALA A 28 -14.76 1.09 -0.72
N GLU A 29 -14.46 2.10 0.11
CA GLU A 29 -15.27 3.31 0.19
C GLU A 29 -15.20 4.14 -1.09
N GLY A 30 -14.01 4.31 -1.66
CA GLY A 30 -13.86 5.00 -2.96
C GLY A 30 -14.63 4.30 -4.08
N MET A 31 -14.66 2.97 -4.09
CA MET A 31 -15.48 2.18 -5.03
C MET A 31 -16.98 2.39 -4.78
N ARG A 32 -17.45 2.36 -3.53
CA ARG A 32 -18.86 2.63 -3.18
C ARG A 32 -19.31 4.02 -3.62
N ARG A 33 -18.46 5.03 -3.42
CA ARG A 33 -18.71 6.42 -3.82
C ARG A 33 -18.53 6.67 -5.32
N ARG A 34 -18.20 5.64 -6.12
CA ARG A 34 -17.86 5.76 -7.54
C ARG A 34 -16.67 6.68 -7.83
N ALA A 35 -15.85 6.99 -6.81
CA ALA A 35 -14.59 7.70 -6.99
C ALA A 35 -13.52 6.79 -7.62
N PHE A 36 -13.65 5.47 -7.39
CA PHE A 36 -12.85 4.44 -8.04
C PHE A 36 -13.72 3.50 -8.89
N MET A 37 -13.10 2.86 -9.89
CA MET A 37 -13.70 1.80 -10.68
C MET A 37 -14.13 0.63 -9.81
N LYS A 38 -15.21 -0.05 -10.20
CA LYS A 38 -15.66 -1.28 -9.52
C LYS A 38 -14.62 -2.39 -9.68
N GLY A 39 -14.46 -3.21 -8.64
CA GLY A 39 -13.54 -4.35 -8.66
C GLY A 39 -13.35 -4.97 -7.28
N ASP A 40 -12.33 -5.80 -7.14
CA ASP A 40 -11.96 -6.39 -5.85
C ASP A 40 -11.05 -5.44 -5.05
N SER A 41 -11.62 -4.81 -4.03
CA SER A 41 -10.88 -3.97 -3.08
C SER A 41 -9.66 -4.65 -2.43
N ALA A 42 -9.69 -5.96 -2.21
CA ALA A 42 -8.59 -6.71 -1.61
C ALA A 42 -7.41 -6.81 -2.60
N LEU A 43 -7.71 -7.13 -3.86
CA LEU A 43 -6.71 -7.21 -4.92
C LEU A 43 -6.03 -5.86 -5.15
N VAL A 44 -6.83 -4.79 -5.28
CA VAL A 44 -6.31 -3.42 -5.45
C VAL A 44 -5.44 -3.01 -4.27
N THR A 45 -5.88 -3.30 -3.04
CA THR A 45 -5.08 -3.00 -1.83
C THR A 45 -3.74 -3.73 -1.84
N ARG A 46 -3.72 -5.03 -2.20
CA ARG A 46 -2.49 -5.80 -2.30
C ARG A 46 -1.55 -5.25 -3.36
N ALA A 47 -2.07 -4.83 -4.51
CA ALA A 47 -1.27 -4.20 -5.57
C ALA A 47 -0.61 -2.89 -5.09
N ILE A 48 -1.38 -2.00 -4.45
CA ILE A 48 -0.88 -0.75 -3.88
C ILE A 48 0.21 -1.04 -2.82
N LEU A 49 -0.09 -1.90 -1.85
CA LEU A 49 0.85 -2.23 -0.79
C LEU A 49 2.11 -2.95 -1.31
N GLY A 50 1.98 -3.80 -2.33
CA GLY A 50 3.09 -4.44 -2.99
C GLY A 50 4.03 -3.42 -3.64
N ALA A 51 3.48 -2.48 -4.40
CA ALA A 51 4.24 -1.39 -5.02
C ALA A 51 4.97 -0.54 -3.97
N LEU A 52 4.27 -0.14 -2.90
CA LEU A 52 4.84 0.64 -1.80
C LEU A 52 5.94 -0.12 -1.06
N ASN A 53 5.73 -1.40 -0.72
CA ASN A 53 6.72 -2.22 -0.03
C ASN A 53 7.97 -2.44 -0.87
N TRP A 54 7.85 -2.50 -2.20
CA TRP A 54 8.99 -2.66 -3.09
C TRP A 54 9.91 -1.43 -3.08
N THR A 55 9.39 -0.23 -2.78
CA THR A 55 10.20 1.01 -2.70
C THR A 55 11.34 0.89 -1.69
N ALA A 56 11.13 0.23 -0.56
CA ALA A 56 12.16 -0.01 0.44
C ALA A 56 13.36 -0.85 -0.08
N LYS A 57 13.19 -1.60 -1.18
CA LYS A 57 14.26 -2.41 -1.77
C LYS A 57 15.12 -1.65 -2.78
N TRP A 58 14.55 -0.69 -3.51
CA TRP A 58 15.24 -0.02 -4.61
C TRP A 58 15.52 1.46 -4.35
N TYR A 59 14.76 2.11 -3.48
CA TYR A 59 14.93 3.53 -3.20
C TYR A 59 16.26 3.78 -2.48
N ARG A 60 17.01 4.78 -2.94
CA ARG A 60 18.30 5.17 -2.37
C ARG A 60 18.28 6.65 -1.99
N PRO A 61 18.44 7.00 -0.71
CA PRO A 61 18.64 8.38 -0.29
C PRO A 61 19.82 9.02 -1.04
N GLY A 62 19.69 10.30 -1.43
CA GLY A 62 20.70 11.00 -2.23
C GLY A 62 20.74 10.60 -3.71
N GLY A 63 19.81 9.76 -4.17
CA GLY A 63 19.61 9.46 -5.58
C GLY A 63 18.96 10.61 -6.36
N LYS A 64 18.65 10.35 -7.63
CA LYS A 64 18.09 11.35 -8.57
C LYS A 64 16.74 11.94 -8.14
N LEU A 65 15.94 11.18 -7.37
CA LEU A 65 14.61 11.61 -6.95
C LEU A 65 14.53 11.74 -5.41
N PRO A 66 14.09 12.89 -4.90
CA PRO A 66 13.70 13.05 -3.51
C PRO A 66 12.59 12.06 -3.09
N PRO A 67 12.48 11.72 -1.79
CA PRO A 67 11.45 10.80 -1.32
C PRO A 67 10.02 11.30 -1.60
N ALA A 68 9.80 12.61 -1.50
CA ALA A 68 8.51 13.25 -1.74
C ALA A 68 8.05 13.06 -3.19
N ASP A 69 8.93 13.33 -4.15
CA ASP A 69 8.64 13.19 -5.58
C ASP A 69 8.30 11.73 -5.95
N VAL A 70 8.99 10.76 -5.34
CA VAL A 70 8.67 9.34 -5.51
C VAL A 70 7.28 9.03 -4.95
N ALA A 71 6.95 9.53 -3.76
CA ALA A 71 5.65 9.32 -3.14
C ALA A 71 4.51 9.90 -3.99
N ASP A 72 4.68 11.13 -4.49
CA ASP A 72 3.69 11.81 -5.32
C ASP A 72 3.50 11.12 -6.67
N ALA A 73 4.60 10.67 -7.29
CA ALA A 73 4.54 9.91 -8.54
C ALA A 73 3.80 8.58 -8.35
N PHE A 74 4.10 7.83 -7.28
CA PHE A 74 3.41 6.58 -6.98
C PHE A 74 1.93 6.78 -6.64
N ALA A 75 1.61 7.79 -5.82
CA ALA A 75 0.24 8.13 -5.49
C ALA A 75 -0.55 8.48 -6.76
N THR A 76 0.03 9.31 -7.63
CA THR A 76 -0.57 9.68 -8.91
C THR A 76 -0.78 8.45 -9.79
N TYR A 77 0.26 7.64 -10.01
CA TYR A 77 0.20 6.46 -10.88
C TYR A 77 -0.84 5.44 -10.39
N LEU A 78 -0.77 5.07 -9.11
CA LEU A 78 -1.62 4.03 -8.53
C LEU A 78 -3.07 4.49 -8.38
N VAL A 79 -3.32 5.74 -8.00
CA VAL A 79 -4.70 6.24 -7.82
C VAL A 79 -5.34 6.60 -9.15
N ARG A 80 -4.58 7.17 -10.10
CA ARG A 80 -5.11 7.52 -11.43
C ARG A 80 -5.60 6.29 -12.18
N GLY A 81 -4.90 5.16 -12.08
CA GLY A 81 -5.34 3.88 -12.67
C GLY A 81 -6.62 3.31 -12.05
N LEU A 82 -7.11 3.87 -10.94
CA LEU A 82 -8.35 3.47 -10.29
C LEU A 82 -9.51 4.42 -10.57
N LYS A 83 -9.26 5.62 -11.12
CA LYS A 83 -10.33 6.58 -11.40
C LYS A 83 -11.24 6.05 -12.52
N GLN A 84 -12.54 6.35 -12.40
CA GLN A 84 -13.53 6.07 -13.46
C GLN A 84 -13.31 6.97 -14.67
#